data_AF-A0A382QVI7-F1
#
_entry.id   AF-A0A382QVI7-F1
#
_cell.length_a   1.000
_cell.length_b   1.000
_cell.length_c   1.000
_cell.angle_alpha   90.00
_cell.angle_beta   90.00
_cell.angle_gamma   90.00
#
_symmetry.space_group_name_H-M   'P 1'
#
loop_
_entity.id
_entity.type
_entity.pdbx_description
1 polymer ?
#
loop_
_entity_poly.entity_id
_entity_poly.type
_entity_poly.pdbx_seq_one_letter_code
_entity_poly.pdbx_strand_id
1 'polypeptide(L)'
;MMAWFSDNPSKAWGEKFFLAYTPLWMAGMAALMFSGAGGSWGDLGLNLAMLAIAAPALVVPALVRDERDIGRPWTRTYWFKFNLWVAVFSASGSYFGSEYFFDVLGMVYNYPQLEWRFDSTLLGSGEQSVPTIMYPSAYFYFLTYHTGAVLLLRRLARSPIGRWRWAWPPAVFVCAYFFAWAETYAMTSGSIAEQFHYKDLSRMLEWGSAYYA
;
A
#
# COMPACT_ATOMS: atom_id res chain seq x y z
N MET A 1 19.91 -15.47 -18.54
CA MET A 1 19.78 -14.28 -17.67
C MET A 1 18.45 -14.40 -16.93
N MET A 2 18.43 -14.48 -15.58
CA MET A 2 17.16 -14.61 -14.84
C MET A 2 16.45 -13.25 -14.82
N ALA A 3 15.30 -13.13 -15.51
CA ALA A 3 14.53 -11.90 -15.52
C ALA A 3 13.88 -11.65 -14.15
N TRP A 4 13.92 -10.41 -13.66
CA TRP A 4 13.20 -9.99 -12.44
C TRP A 4 11.70 -9.79 -12.71
N PHE A 5 11.38 -9.29 -13.89
CA PHE A 5 10.02 -8.99 -14.32
C PHE A 5 9.32 -10.20 -14.94
N SER A 6 8.01 -10.10 -15.08
CA SER A 6 7.16 -11.11 -15.73
C SER A 6 7.57 -11.39 -17.18
N ASP A 7 7.34 -12.61 -17.66
CA ASP A 7 7.50 -12.95 -19.08
C ASP A 7 6.32 -12.42 -19.92
N ASN A 8 5.18 -12.06 -19.29
CA ASN A 8 4.08 -11.39 -19.97
C ASN A 8 4.44 -9.91 -20.15
N PRO A 9 4.51 -9.39 -21.40
CA PRO A 9 4.98 -8.02 -21.65
C PRO A 9 4.13 -6.93 -20.98
N SER A 10 2.81 -7.11 -20.89
CA SER A 10 1.90 -6.15 -20.25
C SER A 10 2.14 -6.09 -18.73
N LYS A 11 2.30 -7.27 -18.11
CA LYS A 11 2.63 -7.36 -16.69
C LYS A 11 4.01 -6.82 -16.39
N ALA A 12 5.01 -7.16 -17.22
CA ALA A 12 6.37 -6.67 -17.07
C ALA A 12 6.45 -5.14 -17.16
N TRP A 13 5.71 -4.54 -18.08
CA TRP A 13 5.60 -3.09 -18.20
C TRP A 13 5.00 -2.48 -16.93
N GLY A 14 3.87 -3.03 -16.46
CA GLY A 14 3.22 -2.56 -15.24
C GLY A 14 4.12 -2.65 -14.02
N GLU A 15 4.78 -3.79 -13.80
CA GLU A 15 5.72 -3.97 -12.68
C GLU A 15 6.85 -2.94 -12.67
N LYS A 16 7.44 -2.65 -13.84
CA LYS A 16 8.47 -1.61 -13.96
C LYS A 16 7.90 -0.23 -13.63
N PHE A 17 6.72 0.08 -14.16
CA PHE A 17 6.06 1.35 -13.92
C PHE A 17 5.73 1.56 -12.44
N PHE A 18 5.08 0.59 -11.78
CA PHE A 18 4.70 0.73 -10.38
C PHE A 18 5.91 0.79 -9.45
N LEU A 19 6.99 0.05 -9.76
CA LEU A 19 8.25 0.15 -9.03
C LEU A 19 8.90 1.53 -9.20
N ALA A 20 8.84 2.12 -10.40
CA ALA A 20 9.33 3.47 -10.66
C ALA A 20 8.43 4.56 -10.04
N TYR A 21 7.14 4.29 -9.87
CA TYR A 21 6.19 5.15 -9.18
C TYR A 21 6.40 5.17 -7.66
N THR A 22 6.90 4.08 -7.06
CA THR A 22 7.18 4.00 -5.62
C THR A 22 7.94 5.21 -5.05
N PRO A 23 9.13 5.59 -5.56
CA PRO A 23 9.84 6.75 -5.04
C PRO A 23 9.09 8.08 -5.25
N LEU A 24 8.23 8.18 -6.27
CA LEU A 24 7.47 9.40 -6.55
C LEU A 24 6.42 9.66 -5.46
N TRP A 25 5.62 8.66 -5.09
CA TRP A 25 4.63 8.86 -4.04
C TRP A 25 5.29 9.04 -2.67
N MET A 26 6.39 8.34 -2.41
CA MET A 26 7.19 8.52 -1.18
C MET A 26 7.69 9.95 -1.06
N ALA A 27 8.19 10.53 -2.16
CA ALA A 27 8.59 11.94 -2.19
C ALA A 27 7.40 12.89 -1.97
N GLY A 28 6.22 12.57 -2.52
CA GLY A 28 4.99 13.33 -2.29
C GLY A 28 4.57 13.32 -0.80
N MET A 29 4.59 12.14 -0.17
CA MET A 29 4.32 12.00 1.27
C MET A 29 5.35 12.76 2.10
N ALA A 30 6.64 12.60 1.80
CA ALA A 30 7.71 13.32 2.48
C ALA A 30 7.54 14.85 2.36
N ALA A 31 7.13 15.36 1.20
CA ALA A 31 6.86 16.78 1.02
C ALA A 31 5.70 17.30 1.90
N LEU A 32 4.62 16.52 2.03
CA LEU A 32 3.50 16.86 2.93
C LEU A 32 3.92 16.85 4.40
N MET A 33 4.78 15.90 4.78
CA MET A 33 5.32 15.81 6.14
C MET A 33 6.25 16.99 6.45
N PHE A 34 7.24 17.27 5.59
CA PHE A 34 8.22 18.32 5.83
C PHE A 34 7.64 19.73 5.75
N SER A 35 6.55 19.92 5.00
CA SER A 35 5.85 21.20 4.96
C SER A 35 4.90 21.42 6.15
N GLY A 36 4.62 20.39 6.95
CA GLY A 36 3.58 20.44 7.99
C GLY A 36 2.15 20.50 7.44
N ALA A 37 1.97 20.35 6.12
CA ALA A 37 0.66 20.33 5.47
C ALA A 37 -0.22 19.20 6.03
N GLY A 38 0.39 18.05 6.34
CA GLY A 38 -0.30 16.89 6.92
C GLY A 38 -1.09 17.19 8.19
N GLY A 39 -0.61 18.10 9.05
CA GLY A 39 -1.27 18.48 10.30
C GLY A 39 -2.09 19.76 10.24
N SER A 40 -1.92 20.57 9.20
CA SER A 40 -2.53 21.91 9.10
C SER A 40 -3.66 21.99 8.08
N TRP A 41 -3.66 21.14 7.06
CA TRP A 41 -4.72 21.14 6.04
C TRP A 41 -5.94 20.36 6.54
N GLY A 42 -7.14 20.87 6.24
CA GLY A 42 -8.41 20.19 6.51
C GLY A 42 -8.76 19.13 5.46
N ASP A 43 -9.95 18.56 5.58
CA ASP A 43 -10.40 17.39 4.81
C ASP A 43 -10.19 17.52 3.30
N LEU A 44 -10.70 18.57 2.67
CA LEU A 44 -10.61 18.74 1.23
C LEU A 44 -9.14 18.80 0.75
N GLY A 45 -8.30 19.56 1.46
CA GLY A 45 -6.91 19.77 1.09
C GLY A 45 -6.11 18.47 1.11
N LEU A 46 -6.22 17.71 2.21
CA LEU A 46 -5.49 16.44 2.32
C LEU A 46 -6.04 15.35 1.41
N ASN A 47 -7.37 15.26 1.23
CA ASN A 47 -7.94 14.30 0.28
C ASN A 47 -7.47 14.61 -1.16
N LEU A 48 -7.48 15.87 -1.58
CA LEU A 48 -6.95 16.26 -2.90
C LEU A 48 -5.45 15.97 -3.01
N ALA A 49 -4.66 16.18 -1.95
CA ALA A 49 -3.24 15.86 -1.95
C ALA A 49 -2.99 14.36 -2.11
N MET A 50 -3.71 13.51 -1.36
CA MET A 50 -3.59 12.06 -1.49
C MET A 50 -4.02 11.57 -2.88
N LEU A 51 -5.11 12.12 -3.42
CA LEU A 51 -5.56 11.82 -4.78
C LEU A 51 -4.53 12.26 -5.83
N ALA A 52 -3.92 13.44 -5.66
CA ALA A 52 -2.87 13.92 -6.55
C ALA A 52 -1.62 13.02 -6.50
N ILE A 53 -1.25 12.51 -5.32
CA ILE A 53 -0.16 11.54 -5.16
C ILE A 53 -0.51 10.20 -5.80
N ALA A 54 -1.76 9.74 -5.67
CA ALA A 54 -2.25 8.49 -6.27
C ALA A 54 -2.43 8.57 -7.80
N ALA A 55 -2.80 9.74 -8.33
CA ALA A 55 -3.22 9.94 -9.71
C ALA A 55 -2.20 9.46 -10.77
N PRO A 56 -0.86 9.69 -10.64
CA PRO A 56 0.11 9.20 -11.60
C PRO A 56 0.03 7.69 -11.84
N ALA A 57 -0.32 6.89 -10.84
CA ALA A 57 -0.45 5.44 -10.97
C ALA A 57 -1.56 5.00 -11.96
N LEU A 58 -2.54 5.87 -12.21
CA LEU A 58 -3.66 5.65 -13.13
C LEU A 58 -3.52 6.46 -14.42
N VAL A 59 -3.24 7.76 -14.28
CA VAL A 59 -3.24 8.70 -15.40
C VAL A 59 -2.07 8.43 -16.34
N VAL A 60 -0.87 8.19 -15.82
CA VAL A 60 0.30 7.97 -16.69
C VAL A 60 0.13 6.71 -17.54
N PRO A 61 -0.22 5.53 -16.98
CA PRO A 61 -0.49 4.35 -17.81
C PRO A 61 -1.61 4.55 -18.81
N ALA A 62 -2.68 5.28 -18.45
CA ALA A 62 -3.77 5.56 -19.37
C ALA A 62 -3.33 6.40 -20.58
N LEU A 63 -2.36 7.30 -20.40
CA LEU A 63 -1.85 8.17 -21.46
C LEU A 63 -0.74 7.51 -22.29
N VAL A 64 0.14 6.73 -21.67
CA VAL A 64 1.36 6.24 -22.34
C VAL A 64 1.30 4.78 -22.75
N ARG A 65 0.38 3.98 -22.18
CA ARG A 65 0.29 2.53 -22.45
C ARG A 65 -0.90 2.19 -23.30
N ASP A 66 -0.68 2.21 -24.61
CA ASP A 66 -1.58 1.63 -25.60
C ASP A 66 -1.21 0.17 -25.91
N GLU A 67 -2.22 -0.72 -25.89
CA GLU A 67 -2.10 -2.13 -26.28
C GLU A 67 -3.17 -2.53 -27.33
N ARG A 68 -3.78 -1.54 -27.99
CA ARG A 68 -4.81 -1.76 -29.01
C ARG A 68 -4.24 -2.41 -30.28
N ASP A 69 -2.97 -2.20 -30.57
CA ASP A 69 -2.22 -2.82 -31.67
C ASP A 69 -2.22 -4.35 -31.60
N ILE A 70 -2.21 -4.92 -30.39
CA ILE A 70 -2.34 -6.36 -30.13
C ILE A 70 -3.78 -6.78 -29.77
N GLY A 71 -4.77 -5.95 -30.13
CA GLY A 71 -6.20 -6.20 -29.92
C GLY A 71 -6.64 -6.15 -28.45
N ARG A 72 -5.87 -5.52 -27.56
CA ARG A 72 -6.19 -5.45 -26.14
C ARG A 72 -6.70 -4.05 -25.75
N PRO A 73 -7.99 -3.90 -25.39
CA PRO A 73 -8.48 -2.63 -24.86
C PRO A 73 -7.88 -2.37 -23.48
N TRP A 74 -7.83 -1.09 -23.10
CA TRP A 74 -7.30 -0.61 -21.82
C TRP A 74 -7.87 -1.35 -20.59
N THR A 75 -9.16 -1.66 -20.55
CA THR A 75 -9.78 -2.42 -19.44
C THR A 75 -9.23 -3.84 -19.27
N ARG A 76 -8.55 -4.37 -20.29
CA ARG A 76 -7.97 -5.71 -20.29
C ARG A 76 -6.46 -5.71 -20.01
N THR A 77 -5.80 -4.55 -19.97
CA THR A 77 -4.37 -4.44 -19.69
C THR A 77 -4.07 -4.83 -18.24
N TYR A 78 -2.82 -5.23 -17.98
CA TYR A 78 -2.40 -5.56 -16.62
C TYR A 78 -2.51 -4.36 -15.68
N TRP A 79 -2.02 -3.18 -16.10
CA TRP A 79 -1.98 -1.99 -15.24
C TRP A 79 -3.38 -1.61 -14.75
N PHE A 80 -4.40 -1.68 -15.61
CA PHE A 80 -5.76 -1.29 -15.25
C PHE A 80 -6.36 -2.29 -14.25
N LYS A 81 -6.27 -3.59 -14.57
CA LYS A 81 -6.77 -4.66 -13.68
C LYS A 81 -6.09 -4.63 -12.32
N PHE A 82 -4.78 -4.39 -12.32
CA PHE A 82 -3.99 -4.36 -11.10
C PHE A 82 -4.37 -3.17 -10.22
N ASN A 83 -4.43 -1.96 -10.79
CA ASN A 83 -4.89 -0.78 -10.04
C ASN A 83 -6.31 -0.97 -9.49
N LEU A 84 -7.24 -1.51 -10.29
CA LEU A 84 -8.60 -1.79 -9.84
C LEU A 84 -8.62 -2.79 -8.68
N TRP A 85 -7.84 -3.87 -8.80
CA TRP A 85 -7.72 -4.87 -7.73
C TRP A 85 -7.14 -4.26 -6.46
N VAL A 86 -6.05 -3.49 -6.55
CA VAL A 86 -5.45 -2.83 -5.38
C VAL A 86 -6.42 -1.85 -4.76
N ALA A 87 -7.12 -1.03 -5.54
CA ALA A 87 -8.10 -0.07 -5.03
C ALA A 87 -9.23 -0.76 -4.26
N VAL A 88 -9.78 -1.85 -4.78
CA VAL A 88 -10.82 -2.63 -4.11
C VAL A 88 -10.26 -3.29 -2.85
N PHE A 89 -9.08 -3.89 -2.94
CA PHE A 89 -8.43 -4.59 -1.83
C PHE A 89 -8.10 -3.62 -0.68
N SER A 90 -7.42 -2.51 -0.98
CA SER A 90 -7.04 -1.51 0.02
C SER A 90 -8.26 -0.83 0.62
N ALA A 91 -9.27 -0.47 -0.18
CA ALA A 91 -10.50 0.12 0.34
C ALA A 91 -11.26 -0.85 1.24
N SER A 92 -11.30 -2.14 0.91
CA SER A 92 -11.90 -3.15 1.79
C SER A 92 -11.13 -3.30 3.10
N GLY A 93 -9.79 -3.28 3.03
CA GLY A 93 -8.92 -3.29 4.20
C GLY A 93 -9.11 -2.07 5.10
N SER A 94 -9.20 -0.87 4.52
CA SER A 94 -9.48 0.36 5.28
C SER A 94 -10.89 0.37 5.87
N TYR A 95 -11.91 -0.08 5.12
CA TYR A 95 -13.29 -0.01 5.57
C TYR A 95 -13.63 -1.05 6.65
N PHE A 96 -13.21 -2.30 6.44
CA PHE A 96 -13.54 -3.39 7.37
C PHE A 96 -12.39 -3.70 8.34
N GLY A 97 -11.14 -3.63 7.89
CA GLY A 97 -9.99 -4.17 8.61
C GLY A 97 -9.33 -3.22 9.60
N SER A 98 -9.45 -1.90 9.44
CA SER A 98 -8.73 -0.93 10.30
C SER A 98 -9.07 -1.04 11.79
N GLU A 99 -10.30 -1.43 12.14
CA GLU A 99 -10.72 -1.70 13.52
C GLU A 99 -9.86 -2.76 14.22
N TYR A 100 -9.48 -3.83 13.51
CA TYR A 100 -8.56 -4.82 14.03
C TYR A 100 -7.19 -4.21 14.39
N PHE A 101 -6.69 -3.28 13.56
CA PHE A 101 -5.44 -2.60 13.85
C PHE A 101 -5.56 -1.66 15.04
N PHE A 102 -6.70 -0.99 15.21
CA PHE A 102 -6.95 -0.12 16.36
C PHE A 102 -7.00 -0.91 17.67
N ASP A 103 -7.80 -1.97 17.70
CA ASP A 103 -8.11 -2.70 18.92
C ASP A 103 -7.02 -3.70 19.30
N VAL A 104 -6.51 -4.46 18.32
CA VAL A 104 -5.58 -5.57 18.58
C VAL A 104 -4.13 -5.12 18.49
N LEU A 105 -3.80 -4.34 17.46
CA LEU A 105 -2.43 -3.90 17.22
C LEU A 105 -2.11 -2.56 17.90
N GLY A 106 -3.13 -1.84 18.39
CA GLY A 106 -2.96 -0.59 19.11
C GLY A 106 -2.58 0.58 18.20
N MET A 107 -2.95 0.52 16.93
CA MET A 107 -2.75 1.59 15.95
C MET A 107 -3.61 2.81 16.32
N VAL A 108 -3.07 4.01 16.13
CA VAL A 108 -3.76 5.27 16.44
C VAL A 108 -3.69 6.21 15.25
N TYR A 109 -4.84 6.70 14.81
CA TYR A 109 -4.94 7.82 13.87
C TYR A 109 -5.24 9.12 14.63
N ASN A 110 -4.28 10.03 14.69
CA ASN A 110 -4.42 11.33 15.31
C ASN A 110 -4.50 12.44 14.25
N TYR A 111 -5.71 12.65 13.74
CA TYR A 111 -6.04 13.72 12.80
C TYR A 111 -7.23 14.53 13.33
N PRO A 112 -7.03 15.39 14.33
CA PRO A 112 -8.12 16.15 14.97
C PRO A 112 -8.77 17.16 14.02
N GLN A 113 -8.06 17.56 12.96
CA GLN A 113 -8.52 18.51 11.95
C GLN A 113 -9.36 17.87 10.82
N LEU A 114 -9.55 16.55 10.84
CA LEU A 114 -10.26 15.81 9.78
C LEU A 114 -11.60 15.27 10.30
N GLU A 115 -12.68 15.69 9.64
CA GLU A 115 -14.04 15.30 9.95
C GLU A 115 -14.58 14.21 9.01
N TRP A 116 -14.03 14.08 7.80
CA TRP A 116 -14.50 13.09 6.83
C TRP A 116 -13.99 11.71 7.23
N ARG A 117 -14.91 10.89 7.75
CA ARG A 117 -14.66 9.50 8.17
C ARG A 117 -15.47 8.55 7.32
N PHE A 118 -14.88 7.41 7.00
CA PHE A 118 -15.57 6.33 6.31
C PHE A 118 -14.98 4.98 6.71
N ASP A 119 -15.77 4.21 7.45
CA ASP A 119 -15.36 2.97 8.09
C ASP A 119 -16.57 2.14 8.53
N SER A 120 -16.31 0.94 9.02
CA SER A 120 -17.31 0.03 9.54
C SER A 120 -16.85 -0.54 10.88
N THR A 121 -17.73 -0.52 11.88
CA THR A 121 -17.50 -1.10 13.21
C THR A 121 -17.73 -2.62 13.26
N LEU A 122 -17.76 -3.32 12.11
CA LEU A 122 -18.06 -4.76 12.06
C LEU A 122 -16.97 -5.64 12.69
N LEU A 123 -15.72 -5.19 12.71
CA LEU A 123 -14.56 -5.96 13.16
C LEU A 123 -13.83 -5.34 14.37
N GLY A 124 -14.49 -4.45 15.12
CA GLY A 124 -13.93 -3.89 16.36
C GLY A 124 -14.88 -3.00 17.14
N SER A 125 -14.29 -2.18 18.00
CA SER A 125 -14.95 -1.43 19.07
C SER A 125 -15.65 -0.15 18.60
N GLY A 126 -15.20 0.45 17.49
CA GLY A 126 -15.68 1.77 17.06
C GLY A 126 -15.11 2.93 17.88
N GLU A 127 -14.07 2.70 18.68
CA GLU A 127 -13.41 3.77 19.45
C GLU A 127 -12.67 4.77 18.56
N GLN A 128 -12.17 4.31 17.41
CA GLN A 128 -11.45 5.12 16.44
C GLN A 128 -12.11 4.99 15.07
N SER A 129 -12.01 6.05 14.27
CA SER A 129 -12.58 6.08 12.93
C SER A 129 -11.55 6.38 11.86
N VAL A 130 -11.75 5.80 10.67
CA VAL A 130 -10.81 5.92 9.56
C VAL A 130 -11.06 7.20 8.78
N PRO A 131 -10.11 8.17 8.75
CA PRO A 131 -10.26 9.34 7.91
C PRO A 131 -10.14 8.98 6.43
N THR A 132 -10.93 9.64 5.57
CA THR A 132 -11.05 9.26 4.15
C THR A 132 -9.72 9.34 3.39
N ILE A 133 -8.76 10.13 3.87
CA ILE A 133 -7.40 10.21 3.32
C ILE A 133 -6.66 8.86 3.35
N MET A 134 -7.07 7.93 4.22
CA MET A 134 -6.46 6.60 4.35
C MET A 134 -6.73 5.70 3.14
N TYR A 135 -7.79 5.95 2.38
CA TYR A 135 -8.15 5.15 1.21
C TYR A 135 -7.18 5.34 0.03
N PRO A 136 -6.96 6.57 -0.47
CA PRO A 136 -5.95 6.81 -1.49
C PRO A 136 -4.53 6.55 -0.99
N SER A 137 -4.25 6.73 0.32
CA SER A 137 -2.93 6.40 0.85
C SER A 137 -2.66 4.91 0.86
N ALA A 138 -3.56 4.11 1.45
CA ALA A 138 -3.45 2.66 1.45
C ALA A 138 -3.27 2.13 0.02
N TYR A 139 -4.00 2.67 -0.95
CA TYR A 139 -3.86 2.30 -2.36
C TYR A 139 -2.41 2.38 -2.87
N PHE A 140 -1.70 3.50 -2.72
CA PHE A 140 -0.33 3.61 -3.25
C PHE A 140 0.71 2.84 -2.41
N TYR A 141 0.46 2.63 -1.12
CA TYR A 141 1.24 1.72 -0.28
C TYR A 141 1.11 0.27 -0.77
N PHE A 142 -0.12 -0.23 -0.94
CA PHE A 142 -0.37 -1.59 -1.41
C PHE A 142 0.07 -1.83 -2.86
N LEU A 143 0.08 -0.80 -3.73
CA LEU A 143 0.73 -0.90 -5.04
C LEU A 143 2.20 -1.27 -4.92
N THR A 144 2.91 -0.62 -3.99
CA THR A 144 4.34 -0.88 -3.72
C THR A 144 4.54 -2.26 -3.12
N TYR A 145 3.77 -2.60 -2.08
CA TYR A 145 3.89 -3.88 -1.38
C TYR A 145 3.64 -5.04 -2.30
N HIS A 146 2.54 -5.00 -3.04
CA HIS A 146 2.20 -6.09 -3.95
C HIS A 146 3.21 -6.21 -5.09
N THR A 147 3.62 -5.10 -5.71
CA THR A 147 4.60 -5.13 -6.80
C THR A 147 5.94 -5.69 -6.32
N GLY A 148 6.44 -5.21 -5.18
CA GLY A 148 7.68 -5.70 -4.58
C GLY A 148 7.59 -7.17 -4.17
N ALA A 149 6.51 -7.57 -3.48
CA ALA A 149 6.30 -8.95 -3.05
C ALA A 149 6.25 -9.92 -4.23
N VAL A 150 5.53 -9.57 -5.31
CA VAL A 150 5.46 -10.40 -6.51
C VAL A 150 6.84 -10.57 -7.17
N LEU A 151 7.67 -9.54 -7.19
CA LEU A 151 9.04 -9.63 -7.73
C LEU A 151 9.92 -10.55 -6.86
N LEU A 152 9.87 -10.39 -5.53
CA LEU A 152 10.63 -11.22 -4.58
C LEU A 152 10.20 -12.68 -4.63
N LEU A 153 8.90 -12.95 -4.58
CA LEU A 153 8.34 -14.30 -4.65
C LEU A 153 8.61 -14.95 -6.01
N ARG A 154 8.58 -14.20 -7.11
CA ARG A 154 8.99 -14.74 -8.43
C ARG A 154 10.46 -15.10 -8.44
N ARG A 155 11.32 -14.29 -7.82
CA ARG A 155 12.75 -14.57 -7.75
C ARG A 155 13.00 -15.88 -7.00
N LEU A 156 12.26 -16.12 -5.92
CA LEU A 156 12.28 -17.39 -5.20
C LEU A 156 11.75 -18.54 -6.07
N ALA A 157 10.63 -18.34 -6.77
CA ALA A 157 10.04 -19.35 -7.67
C ALA A 157 11.02 -19.87 -8.72
N ARG A 158 11.89 -18.97 -9.22
CA ARG A 158 12.91 -19.26 -10.24
C ARG A 158 14.23 -19.79 -9.64
N SER A 159 14.33 -19.88 -8.32
CA SER A 159 15.48 -20.46 -7.62
C SER A 159 15.29 -21.97 -7.39
N PRO A 160 16.35 -22.72 -7.06
CA PRO A 160 16.23 -24.13 -6.66
C PRO A 160 15.28 -24.34 -5.48
N ILE A 161 15.26 -23.39 -4.53
CA ILE A 161 14.40 -23.44 -3.33
C ILE A 161 12.91 -23.39 -3.72
N GLY A 162 12.56 -22.61 -4.74
CA GLY A 162 11.18 -22.47 -5.24
C GLY A 162 10.59 -23.75 -5.82
N ARG A 163 11.41 -24.78 -6.08
CA ARG A 163 10.94 -26.12 -6.50
C ARG A 163 10.30 -26.89 -5.34
N TRP A 164 10.62 -26.52 -4.10
CA TRP A 164 10.07 -27.19 -2.92
C TRP A 164 8.73 -26.57 -2.52
N ARG A 165 7.65 -27.35 -2.58
CA ARG A 165 6.30 -26.86 -2.29
C ARG A 165 6.16 -26.26 -0.89
N TRP A 166 6.89 -26.81 0.09
CA TRP A 166 6.87 -26.36 1.48
C TRP A 166 7.67 -25.08 1.72
N ALA A 167 8.48 -24.62 0.75
CA ALA A 167 9.15 -23.33 0.84
C ALA A 167 8.17 -22.15 0.62
N TRP A 168 6.98 -22.39 0.06
CA TRP A 168 6.04 -21.32 -0.30
C TRP A 168 5.35 -20.66 0.90
N PRO A 169 4.72 -21.37 1.85
CA PRO A 169 4.13 -20.74 3.04
C PRO A 169 5.11 -19.85 3.81
N PRO A 170 6.33 -20.31 4.19
CA PRO A 170 7.26 -19.45 4.90
C PRO A 170 7.78 -18.30 4.04
N ALA A 171 7.92 -18.47 2.73
CA ALA A 171 8.33 -17.37 1.86
C ALA A 171 7.28 -16.26 1.75
N VAL A 172 6.00 -16.64 1.63
CA VAL A 172 4.90 -15.67 1.62
C VAL A 172 4.85 -14.94 2.96
N PHE A 173 4.94 -15.68 4.07
CA PHE A 173 4.96 -15.10 5.41
C PHE A 173 6.13 -14.13 5.61
N VAL A 174 7.36 -14.53 5.29
CA VAL A 174 8.56 -13.66 5.42
C VAL A 174 8.42 -12.41 4.53
N CYS A 175 7.86 -12.55 3.34
CA CYS A 175 7.65 -11.42 2.45
C CYS A 175 6.58 -10.45 2.98
N ALA A 176 5.46 -10.97 3.50
CA ALA A 176 4.41 -10.17 4.10
C ALA A 176 4.92 -9.48 5.38
N TYR A 177 5.60 -10.21 6.25
CA TYR A 177 6.24 -9.70 7.46
C TYR A 177 7.23 -8.57 7.14
N PHE A 178 8.05 -8.72 6.11
CA PHE A 178 8.98 -7.68 5.70
C PHE A 178 8.27 -6.36 5.38
N PHE A 179 7.18 -6.38 4.60
CA PHE A 179 6.44 -5.17 4.27
C PHE A 179 5.67 -4.60 5.47
N ALA A 180 5.02 -5.45 6.27
CA ALA A 180 4.33 -5.03 7.50
C ALA A 180 5.28 -4.36 8.50
N TRP A 181 6.45 -4.96 8.72
CA TRP A 181 7.48 -4.42 9.59
C TRP A 181 8.07 -3.12 9.03
N ALA A 182 8.41 -3.10 7.72
CA ALA A 182 9.01 -1.93 7.09
C ALA A 182 8.05 -0.73 7.07
N GLU A 183 6.76 -0.95 6.82
CA GLU A 183 5.71 0.05 6.94
C GLU A 183 5.64 0.60 8.35
N THR A 184 5.48 -0.30 9.34
CA THR A 184 5.38 0.08 10.75
C THR A 184 6.57 0.95 11.14
N TYR A 185 7.78 0.47 10.90
CA TYR A 185 9.02 1.18 11.24
C TYR A 185 9.11 2.56 10.56
N ALA A 186 8.84 2.61 9.25
CA ALA A 186 8.93 3.86 8.49
C ALA A 186 7.85 4.87 8.91
N MET A 187 6.63 4.43 9.18
CA MET A 187 5.51 5.30 9.52
C MET A 187 5.51 5.73 11.00
N THR A 188 6.22 5.04 11.88
CA THR A 188 6.27 5.42 13.31
C THR A 188 7.49 6.23 13.69
N SER A 189 8.30 6.64 12.71
CA SER A 189 9.52 7.42 12.92
C SER A 189 9.36 8.86 12.42
N GLY A 190 9.96 9.81 13.14
CA GLY A 190 9.95 11.23 12.74
C GLY A 190 8.59 11.92 12.89
N SER A 191 8.31 12.88 12.02
CA SER A 191 7.17 13.79 12.12
C SER A 191 5.79 13.16 11.89
N ILE A 192 5.70 11.95 11.32
CA ILE A 192 4.41 11.22 11.22
C ILE A 192 3.96 10.70 12.58
N ALA A 193 4.85 10.45 13.54
CA ALA A 193 4.49 9.81 14.81
C ALA A 193 3.40 10.57 15.58
N GLU A 194 3.31 11.89 15.39
CA GLU A 194 2.25 12.72 15.97
C GLU A 194 0.87 12.42 15.40
N GLN A 195 0.79 11.97 14.14
CA GLN A 195 -0.44 11.73 13.39
C GLN A 195 -0.79 10.23 13.25
N PHE A 196 0.22 9.38 13.26
CA PHE A 196 0.10 7.94 13.16
C PHE A 196 1.15 7.27 14.03
N HIS A 197 0.71 6.50 15.03
CA HIS A 197 1.61 5.74 15.87
C HIS A 197 0.92 4.48 16.39
N TYR A 198 1.72 3.61 17.01
CA TYR A 198 1.22 2.49 17.78
C TYR A 198 1.40 2.79 19.27
N LYS A 199 0.42 2.40 20.09
CA LYS A 199 0.47 2.56 21.56
C LYS A 199 1.73 1.89 22.17
N ASP A 200 2.15 0.76 21.61
CA ASP A 200 3.37 0.05 21.97
C ASP A 200 4.13 -0.36 20.71
N LEU A 201 5.03 0.52 20.25
CA LEU A 201 5.81 0.30 19.03
C LEU A 201 6.73 -0.92 19.14
N SER A 202 7.34 -1.15 20.29
CA SER A 202 8.24 -2.30 20.49
C SER A 202 7.49 -3.61 20.30
N ARG A 203 6.31 -3.72 20.92
CA ARG A 203 5.45 -4.91 20.76
C ARG A 203 4.88 -5.04 19.34
N MET A 204 4.55 -3.93 18.68
CA MET A 204 4.10 -3.96 17.29
C MET A 204 5.20 -4.46 16.34
N LEU A 205 6.45 -4.03 16.53
CA LEU A 205 7.57 -4.48 15.69
C LEU A 205 7.97 -5.94 15.99
N GLU A 206 7.87 -6.39 17.25
CA GLU A 206 8.27 -7.74 17.65
C GLU A 206 7.20 -8.79 17.31
N TRP A 207 5.93 -8.51 17.61
CA TRP A 207 4.83 -9.47 17.49
C TRP A 207 3.73 -8.98 16.54
N GLY A 208 3.38 -7.70 16.61
CA GLY A 208 2.26 -7.16 15.81
C GLY A 208 2.48 -7.27 14.30
N SER A 209 3.71 -7.14 13.82
CA SER A 209 4.08 -7.31 12.41
C SER A 209 3.83 -8.73 11.90
N ALA A 210 3.90 -9.74 12.77
CA ALA A 210 3.55 -11.12 12.43
C ALA A 210 2.02 -11.35 12.35
N TYR A 211 1.24 -10.60 13.12
CA TYR A 211 -0.23 -10.61 13.07
C TYR A 211 -0.80 -9.73 11.96
N TYR A 212 -0.01 -8.78 11.46
CA TYR A 212 -0.31 -8.00 10.27
C TYR A 212 0.00 -8.80 8.98
N ALA A 213 1.11 -9.57 8.97
CA ALA A 213 1.56 -10.38 7.83
C ALA A 213 0.60 -11.52 7.44
#